data_AF-A0A6C0KV83-F1
#
_entry.id   AF-A0A6C0KV83-F1
#
_cell.length_a   1.000
_cell.length_b   1.000
_cell.length_c   1.000
_cell.angle_alpha   90.00
_cell.angle_beta   90.00
_cell.angle_gamma   90.00
#
_symmetry.space_group_name_H-M   'P 1'
#
loop_
_entity.id
_entity.type
_entity.pdbx_description
1 polymer ?
#
loop_
_entity_poly.entity_id
_entity_poly.type
_entity_poly.pdbx_seq_one_letter_code
_entity_poly.pdbx_strand_id
1 'polypeptide(L)'
;MGIPHYFYILTQEYNDICSIVAPDNCQHFFIDFNGMIHQSAALKISPELIKSATWDYLHTCIDLIKPSQTVNICADGVAPLAKMNQQRKRRFLSIIENKSAEWDKNAISPGTDFMNQFNSFMSKNIRDTSSDFIYTYSGTNIVGEGEHKIFSKIRAIPNNDVIIIYGLDADLIMLSLISNHPNIYLMRETIQVNLIQTETSNKFVYLNIDKLRYRILRQLRDKFNWDIEEIVENEIYSDKSCEIIESYVILCFLLGNDFLPHIPSLSLKKNGHSRLLYAAKNVYDKLKCNIMNNNVINYEYLIDIFKILSVDENDIIIKLNEEYIKKGAYNENQYALKNKSPLAKNIYSSPQNWRALYYKHLFKSSIKDTSIIIDSCKLFINGIKWTYLYYKQLPKDDRWYYPYGYSPTILDLANYLQGNINEFSGSGGIENRQKEPPPISSDVQLLVILPPQSFSILPEKLRRVMSDPKYGLAHLYPNEYTIETYLKTYLWECIPNLPAIDIDLIEKCISSL
;
A
#
# COMPACT_ATOMS: atom_id res chain seq x y z
N MET A 1 3.00 -1.16 -10.40
CA MET A 1 3.22 -2.62 -10.27
C MET A 1 2.58 -3.08 -8.97
N GLY A 2 2.49 -4.39 -8.71
CA GLY A 2 1.85 -4.92 -7.51
C GLY A 2 0.32 -4.87 -7.57
N ILE A 3 -0.31 -5.05 -6.41
CA ILE A 3 -1.75 -5.18 -6.19
C ILE A 3 -2.62 -4.22 -7.04
N PRO A 4 -2.34 -2.89 -7.14
CA PRO A 4 -3.12 -1.98 -7.98
C PRO A 4 -3.22 -2.39 -9.46
N HIS A 5 -2.12 -2.90 -10.03
CA HIS A 5 -2.09 -3.30 -11.43
C HIS A 5 -2.87 -4.61 -11.65
N TYR A 6 -2.83 -5.52 -10.69
CA TYR A 6 -3.59 -6.76 -10.77
C TYR A 6 -5.10 -6.48 -10.73
N PHE A 7 -5.55 -5.58 -9.84
CA PHE A 7 -6.96 -5.20 -9.82
C PHE A 7 -7.41 -4.50 -11.09
N TYR A 8 -6.55 -3.64 -11.67
CA TYR A 8 -6.82 -3.12 -13.00
C TYR A 8 -7.05 -4.26 -14.01
N ILE A 9 -6.20 -5.29 -14.03
CA ILE A 9 -6.39 -6.46 -14.92
C ILE A 9 -7.73 -7.14 -14.65
N LEU A 10 -8.12 -7.35 -13.39
CA LEU A 10 -9.41 -7.94 -13.04
C LEU A 10 -10.60 -7.11 -13.56
N THR A 11 -10.54 -5.78 -13.46
CA THR A 11 -11.59 -4.90 -14.02
C THR A 11 -11.67 -4.93 -15.55
N GLN A 12 -10.61 -5.38 -16.24
CA GLN A 12 -10.64 -5.60 -17.68
C GLN A 12 -11.11 -7.02 -18.05
N GLU A 13 -10.86 -8.01 -17.19
CA GLU A 13 -11.25 -9.41 -17.40
C GLU A 13 -12.75 -9.63 -17.11
N TYR A 14 -13.30 -8.93 -16.12
CA TYR A 14 -14.69 -9.08 -15.69
C TYR A 14 -15.47 -7.78 -15.86
N ASN A 15 -16.31 -7.70 -16.89
CA ASN A 15 -17.06 -6.47 -17.19
C ASN A 15 -18.23 -6.21 -16.23
N ASP A 16 -18.69 -7.23 -15.50
CA ASP A 16 -19.88 -7.15 -14.65
C ASP A 16 -19.61 -6.66 -13.23
N ILE A 17 -18.33 -6.62 -12.81
CA ILE A 17 -17.93 -6.12 -11.48
C ILE A 17 -17.95 -4.58 -11.43
N CYS A 18 -17.85 -3.92 -12.58
CA CYS A 18 -17.86 -2.46 -12.69
C CYS A 18 -19.17 -1.96 -13.32
N SER A 19 -19.67 -0.83 -12.84
CA SER A 19 -20.81 -0.12 -13.40
C SER A 19 -20.49 1.37 -13.56
N ILE A 20 -21.04 2.02 -14.59
CA ILE A 20 -21.01 3.49 -14.73
C ILE A 20 -22.23 4.17 -14.10
N VAL A 21 -23.16 3.37 -13.57
CA VAL A 21 -24.36 3.82 -12.85
C VAL A 21 -24.13 3.57 -11.37
N ALA A 22 -24.38 4.58 -10.54
CA ALA A 22 -24.29 4.46 -9.09
C ALA A 22 -25.30 3.42 -8.59
N PRO A 23 -24.98 2.65 -7.53
CA PRO A 23 -25.96 1.76 -6.92
C PRO A 23 -27.09 2.57 -6.31
N ASP A 24 -28.32 2.06 -6.42
CA ASP A 24 -29.50 2.68 -5.83
C ASP A 24 -29.43 2.65 -4.29
N ASN A 25 -30.11 3.61 -3.66
CA ASN A 25 -30.34 3.63 -2.21
C ASN A 25 -29.06 3.63 -1.34
N CYS A 26 -28.03 4.40 -1.69
CA CYS A 26 -26.87 4.53 -0.81
C CYS A 26 -27.27 5.06 0.59
N GLN A 27 -26.96 4.33 1.66
CA GLN A 27 -27.15 4.80 3.04
C GLN A 27 -25.90 5.53 3.53
N HIS A 28 -24.72 4.95 3.28
CA HIS A 28 -23.46 5.46 3.81
C HIS A 28 -22.47 5.77 2.70
N PHE A 29 -22.07 7.04 2.60
CA PHE A 29 -21.02 7.48 1.70
C PHE A 29 -19.74 7.78 2.50
N PHE A 30 -18.65 7.10 2.16
CA PHE A 30 -17.33 7.28 2.76
C PHE A 30 -16.38 7.91 1.76
N ILE A 31 -15.51 8.78 2.25
CA ILE A 31 -14.55 9.50 1.42
C ILE A 31 -13.17 9.32 2.03
N ASP A 32 -12.26 8.71 1.27
CA ASP A 32 -10.82 8.88 1.47
C ASP A 32 -10.45 10.29 1.02
N PHE A 33 -10.26 11.17 2.01
CA PHE A 33 -10.17 12.60 1.78
C PHE A 33 -8.85 13.01 1.13
N ASN A 34 -7.77 12.26 1.38
CA ASN A 34 -6.44 12.62 0.88
C ASN A 34 -6.37 12.53 -0.65
N GLY A 35 -6.96 11.50 -1.25
CA GLY A 35 -7.09 11.38 -2.71
C GLY A 35 -7.80 12.59 -3.32
N MET A 36 -8.88 13.04 -2.68
CA MET A 36 -9.67 14.19 -3.12
C MET A 36 -8.88 15.50 -3.07
N ILE A 37 -8.14 15.75 -1.97
CA ILE A 37 -7.26 16.92 -1.84
C ILE A 37 -6.20 16.92 -2.95
N HIS A 38 -5.57 15.77 -3.20
CA HIS A 38 -4.55 15.64 -4.24
C HIS A 38 -5.09 15.97 -5.64
N GLN A 39 -6.33 15.58 -5.95
CA GLN A 39 -6.98 15.91 -7.21
C GLN A 39 -7.25 17.42 -7.33
N SER A 40 -7.77 18.06 -6.27
CA SER A 40 -7.97 19.52 -6.27
C SER A 40 -6.64 20.28 -6.41
N ALA A 41 -5.58 19.82 -5.74
CA ALA A 41 -4.24 20.38 -5.81
C ALA A 41 -3.52 20.14 -7.15
N ALA A 42 -3.99 19.21 -7.98
CA ALA A 42 -3.47 19.03 -9.33
C ALA A 42 -3.96 20.12 -10.30
N LEU A 43 -5.13 20.72 -10.01
CA LEU A 43 -5.79 21.69 -10.88
C LEU A 43 -5.65 23.15 -10.40
N LYS A 44 -5.25 23.36 -9.16
CA LYS A 44 -5.22 24.66 -8.48
C LYS A 44 -3.87 24.89 -7.81
N ILE A 45 -3.49 26.16 -7.68
CA ILE A 45 -2.15 26.55 -7.27
C ILE A 45 -2.12 27.07 -5.81
N SER A 46 -3.16 27.80 -5.36
CA SER A 46 -3.16 28.37 -4.01
C SER A 46 -3.86 27.49 -2.96
N PRO A 47 -3.37 27.46 -1.70
CA PRO A 47 -3.99 26.73 -0.60
C PRO A 47 -5.48 27.00 -0.40
N GLU A 48 -5.91 28.26 -0.52
CA GLU A 48 -7.31 28.67 -0.38
C GLU A 48 -8.20 28.08 -1.47
N LEU A 49 -7.74 28.11 -2.72
CA LEU A 49 -8.46 27.55 -3.86
C LEU A 49 -8.53 26.02 -3.79
N ILE A 50 -7.49 25.38 -3.25
CA ILE A 50 -7.50 23.93 -3.02
C ILE A 50 -8.61 23.57 -2.02
N LYS A 51 -8.67 24.25 -0.87
CA LYS A 51 -9.70 24.02 0.16
C LYS A 51 -11.12 24.17 -0.40
N SER A 52 -11.40 25.27 -1.10
CA SER A 52 -12.74 25.50 -1.68
C SER A 52 -13.05 24.49 -2.78
N ALA A 53 -12.12 24.21 -3.70
CA ALA A 53 -12.34 23.26 -4.79
C ALA A 53 -12.58 21.83 -4.27
N THR A 54 -11.89 21.40 -3.20
CA THR A 54 -12.15 20.09 -2.58
C THR A 54 -13.54 20.03 -1.96
N TRP A 55 -14.00 21.11 -1.30
CA TRP A 55 -15.35 21.18 -0.75
C TRP A 55 -16.43 21.13 -1.83
N ASP A 56 -16.27 21.90 -2.90
CA ASP A 56 -17.20 21.90 -4.04
C ASP A 56 -17.26 20.52 -4.72
N TYR A 57 -16.10 19.86 -4.85
CA TYR A 57 -16.02 18.52 -5.42
C TYR A 57 -16.67 17.46 -4.53
N LEU A 58 -16.47 17.53 -3.21
CA LEU A 58 -17.16 16.68 -2.25
C LEU A 58 -18.69 16.80 -2.42
N HIS A 59 -19.22 18.02 -2.50
CA HIS A 59 -20.66 18.24 -2.71
C HIS A 59 -21.13 17.72 -4.06
N THR A 60 -20.34 17.87 -5.13
CA THR A 60 -20.65 17.27 -6.43
C THR A 60 -20.81 15.75 -6.32
N CYS A 61 -19.94 15.08 -5.55
CA CYS A 61 -20.07 13.64 -5.29
C CYS A 61 -21.31 13.32 -4.45
N ILE A 62 -21.61 14.11 -3.41
CA ILE A 62 -22.79 13.91 -2.55
C ILE A 62 -24.08 14.06 -3.35
N ASP A 63 -24.19 15.07 -4.21
CA ASP A 63 -25.37 15.32 -5.04
C ASP A 63 -25.60 14.21 -6.08
N LEU A 64 -24.50 13.58 -6.53
CA LEU A 64 -24.55 12.41 -7.41
C LEU A 64 -25.02 11.15 -6.68
N ILE A 65 -24.48 10.90 -5.48
CA ILE A 65 -24.74 9.67 -4.71
C ILE A 65 -26.05 9.71 -3.93
N LYS A 66 -26.44 10.90 -3.42
CA LYS A 66 -27.62 11.14 -2.58
C LYS A 66 -27.71 10.17 -1.39
N PRO A 67 -26.70 10.18 -0.48
CA PRO A 67 -26.69 9.29 0.67
C PRO A 67 -27.85 9.60 1.61
N SER A 68 -28.54 8.57 2.09
CA SER A 68 -29.76 8.70 2.90
C SER A 68 -29.51 8.71 4.41
N GLN A 69 -28.34 8.29 4.90
CA GLN A 69 -28.04 8.27 6.34
C GLN A 69 -26.80 9.05 6.73
N THR A 70 -25.63 8.74 6.16
CA THR A 70 -24.37 9.36 6.63
C THR A 70 -23.38 9.69 5.51
N VAL A 71 -22.67 10.79 5.67
CA VAL A 71 -21.45 11.13 4.91
C VAL A 71 -20.26 11.16 5.85
N ASN A 72 -19.29 10.27 5.62
CA ASN A 72 -18.13 10.05 6.48
C ASN A 72 -16.84 10.44 5.73
N ILE A 73 -16.24 11.55 6.12
CA ILE A 73 -15.02 12.08 5.51
C ILE A 73 -13.83 11.68 6.39
N CYS A 74 -12.87 10.93 5.85
CA CYS A 74 -11.72 10.44 6.61
C CYS A 74 -10.41 10.92 5.97
N ALA A 75 -9.72 11.82 6.65
CA ALA A 75 -8.39 12.29 6.27
C ALA A 75 -7.30 11.41 6.88
N ASP A 76 -6.14 11.31 6.25
CA ASP A 76 -5.00 10.62 6.86
C ASP A 76 -4.55 11.34 8.13
N GLY A 77 -4.41 10.58 9.21
CA GLY A 77 -3.69 10.98 10.41
C GLY A 77 -2.27 10.45 10.41
N VAL A 78 -1.68 10.38 11.60
CA VAL A 78 -0.37 9.74 11.76
C VAL A 78 -0.47 8.25 11.45
N ALA A 79 0.40 7.76 10.58
CA ALA A 79 0.44 6.39 10.10
C ALA A 79 1.51 5.56 10.84
N PRO A 80 1.50 4.21 10.74
CA PRO A 80 2.58 3.38 11.25
C PRO A 80 3.92 3.63 10.53
N LEU A 81 5.05 3.31 11.18
CA LEU A 81 6.39 3.55 10.63
C LEU A 81 6.62 2.83 9.29
N ALA A 82 6.03 1.65 9.08
CA ALA A 82 6.05 0.97 7.78
C ALA A 82 5.47 1.85 6.66
N LYS A 83 4.30 2.49 6.88
CA LYS A 83 3.71 3.42 5.92
C LYS A 83 4.53 4.70 5.81
N MET A 84 5.03 5.24 6.91
CA MET A 84 5.87 6.44 6.89
C MET A 84 7.11 6.24 6.00
N ASN A 85 7.73 5.06 6.01
CA ASN A 85 8.84 4.74 5.10
C ASN A 85 8.43 4.81 3.62
N GLN A 86 7.25 4.29 3.29
CA GLN A 86 6.68 4.40 1.94
C GLN A 86 6.41 5.85 1.55
N GLN A 87 5.84 6.64 2.47
CA GLN A 87 5.60 8.06 2.27
C GLN A 87 6.90 8.83 2.10
N ARG A 88 7.91 8.59 2.94
CA ARG A 88 9.26 9.17 2.84
C ARG A 88 9.85 8.93 1.45
N LYS A 89 9.84 7.67 0.99
CA LYS A 89 10.25 7.31 -0.36
C LYS A 89 9.54 8.16 -1.42
N ARG A 90 8.21 8.26 -1.36
CA ARG A 90 7.42 9.06 -2.32
C ARG A 90 7.80 10.53 -2.30
N ARG A 91 8.07 11.11 -1.13
CA ARG A 91 8.33 12.56 -0.97
C ARG A 91 9.72 12.91 -1.48
N PHE A 92 10.71 12.07 -1.25
CA PHE A 92 12.03 12.25 -1.85
C PHE A 92 12.00 12.07 -3.37
N LEU A 93 11.22 11.12 -3.91
CA LEU A 93 11.09 11.00 -5.38
C LEU A 93 10.33 12.18 -6.00
N SER A 94 9.35 12.76 -5.30
CA SER A 94 8.57 13.88 -5.83
C SER A 94 9.38 15.15 -6.03
N ILE A 95 10.49 15.35 -5.30
CA ILE A 95 11.43 16.47 -5.51
C ILE A 95 12.07 16.41 -6.90
N ILE A 96 12.30 15.21 -7.41
CA ILE A 96 12.93 14.99 -8.72
C ILE A 96 11.92 15.27 -9.84
N GLU A 97 10.65 14.96 -9.62
CA GLU A 97 9.55 15.25 -10.55
C GLU A 97 9.16 16.73 -10.55
N ASN A 98 9.17 17.40 -9.39
CA ASN A 98 8.58 18.72 -9.18
C ASN A 98 9.61 19.84 -8.97
N LYS A 99 10.65 19.93 -9.81
CA LYS A 99 11.67 21.00 -9.69
C LYS A 99 11.13 22.43 -9.85
N SER A 100 9.91 22.60 -10.37
CA SER A 100 9.32 23.88 -10.73
C SER A 100 7.89 24.09 -10.21
N ALA A 101 7.45 23.32 -9.20
CA ALA A 101 6.10 23.48 -8.65
C ALA A 101 6.00 24.74 -7.78
N GLU A 102 4.98 25.57 -8.03
CA GLU A 102 4.70 26.78 -7.25
C GLU A 102 4.19 26.48 -5.83
N TRP A 103 3.63 25.28 -5.60
CA TRP A 103 3.14 24.83 -4.30
C TRP A 103 3.69 23.45 -3.94
N ASP A 104 4.17 23.31 -2.71
CA ASP A 104 4.73 22.05 -2.21
C ASP A 104 3.60 21.08 -1.81
N LYS A 105 3.36 20.08 -2.67
CA LYS A 105 2.36 19.02 -2.46
C LYS A 105 2.63 18.16 -1.22
N ASN A 106 3.85 18.19 -0.68
CA ASN A 106 4.15 17.52 0.58
C ASN A 106 3.47 18.21 1.78
N ALA A 107 2.90 19.41 1.59
CA ALA A 107 2.02 20.07 2.56
C ALA A 107 0.75 19.25 2.87
N ILE A 108 0.37 18.29 2.02
CA ILE A 108 -0.71 17.34 2.29
C ILE A 108 -0.16 16.23 3.20
N SER A 109 0.13 16.61 4.44
CA SER A 109 0.63 15.72 5.50
C SER A 109 0.15 16.21 6.87
N PRO A 110 -0.20 15.30 7.80
CA PRO A 110 -0.61 15.64 9.16
C PRO A 110 0.43 16.50 9.88
N GLY A 111 -0.04 17.52 10.60
CA GLY A 111 0.82 18.43 11.38
C GLY A 111 1.33 19.66 10.63
N THR A 112 1.20 19.71 9.30
CA THR A 112 1.50 20.92 8.53
C THR A 112 0.47 22.02 8.77
N ASP A 113 0.88 23.28 8.60
CA ASP A 113 -0.03 24.42 8.73
C ASP A 113 -1.20 24.34 7.74
N PHE A 114 -0.93 23.87 6.52
CA PHE A 114 -1.97 23.65 5.51
C PHE A 114 -3.05 22.69 6.00
N MET A 115 -2.69 21.49 6.48
CA MET A 115 -3.67 20.52 6.96
C MET A 115 -4.37 20.96 8.25
N ASN A 116 -3.71 21.72 9.12
CA ASN A 116 -4.34 22.30 10.30
C ASN A 116 -5.43 23.32 9.93
N GLN A 117 -5.16 24.20 8.96
CA GLN A 117 -6.15 25.12 8.41
C GLN A 117 -7.27 24.37 7.69
N PHE A 118 -6.95 23.29 6.96
CA PHE A 118 -7.93 22.46 6.28
C PHE A 118 -8.89 21.79 7.27
N ASN A 119 -8.37 21.22 8.37
CA ASN A 119 -9.22 20.65 9.43
C ASN A 119 -10.22 21.67 9.98
N SER A 120 -9.76 22.91 10.21
CA SER A 120 -10.62 24.00 10.69
C SER A 120 -11.66 24.42 9.66
N PHE A 121 -11.25 24.52 8.40
CA PHE A 121 -12.14 24.81 7.27
C PHE A 121 -13.26 23.77 7.14
N MET A 122 -12.91 22.47 7.13
CA MET A 122 -13.91 21.39 7.05
C MET A 122 -14.85 21.39 8.25
N SER A 123 -14.30 21.53 9.46
CA SER A 123 -15.08 21.53 10.70
C SER A 123 -16.07 22.70 10.78
N LYS A 124 -15.69 23.85 10.21
CA LYS A 124 -16.57 25.01 10.09
C LYS A 124 -17.66 24.77 9.05
N ASN A 125 -17.29 24.41 7.81
CA ASN A 125 -18.27 24.24 6.74
C ASN A 125 -19.29 23.15 7.04
N ILE A 126 -18.87 22.02 7.62
CA ILE A 126 -19.78 20.94 8.02
C ILE A 126 -20.79 21.42 9.07
N ARG A 127 -20.35 22.22 10.05
CA ARG A 127 -21.23 22.79 11.08
C ARG A 127 -22.25 23.76 10.50
N ASP A 128 -21.81 24.54 9.52
CA ASP A 128 -22.61 25.60 8.89
C ASP A 128 -23.53 25.04 7.77
N THR A 129 -23.37 23.77 7.38
CA THR A 129 -24.15 23.10 6.32
C THR A 129 -25.30 22.30 6.91
N SER A 130 -26.53 22.61 6.49
CA SER A 130 -27.70 21.78 6.76
C SER A 130 -27.79 20.63 5.76
N SER A 131 -28.05 19.40 6.23
CA SER A 131 -28.20 18.21 5.39
C SER A 131 -29.22 17.23 5.97
N ASP A 132 -29.85 16.44 5.09
CA ASP A 132 -30.79 15.37 5.48
C ASP A 132 -30.09 14.11 6.03
N PHE A 133 -28.77 14.05 5.88
CA PHE A 133 -27.89 12.99 6.38
C PHE A 133 -26.95 13.53 7.47
N ILE A 134 -26.36 12.62 8.25
CA ILE A 134 -25.39 12.95 9.30
C ILE A 134 -23.99 13.06 8.69
N TYR A 135 -23.38 14.24 8.80
CA TYR A 135 -21.96 14.44 8.51
C TYR A 135 -21.07 13.95 9.65
N THR A 136 -20.03 13.20 9.33
CA THR A 136 -18.91 12.95 10.25
C THR A 136 -17.57 13.26 9.58
N TYR A 137 -16.68 13.91 10.31
CA TYR A 137 -15.34 14.25 9.84
C TYR A 137 -14.27 13.69 10.78
N SER A 138 -13.42 12.83 10.23
CA SER A 138 -12.25 12.29 10.92
C SER A 138 -10.99 12.96 10.36
N GLY A 139 -10.66 14.12 10.91
CA GLY A 139 -9.53 14.95 10.44
C GLY A 139 -8.14 14.35 10.72
N THR A 140 -7.09 15.09 10.36
CA THR A 140 -5.70 14.65 10.53
C THR A 140 -5.24 14.60 11.99
N ASN A 141 -6.01 15.19 12.90
CA ASN A 141 -5.81 15.14 14.35
C ASN A 141 -6.20 13.79 14.97
N ILE A 142 -6.89 12.92 14.23
CA ILE A 142 -7.18 11.55 14.65
C ILE A 142 -6.09 10.64 14.06
N VAL A 143 -5.48 9.79 14.88
CA VAL A 143 -4.44 8.84 14.43
C VAL A 143 -5.00 7.81 13.44
N GLY A 144 -4.16 7.32 12.53
CA GLY A 144 -4.49 6.30 11.53
C GLY A 144 -4.77 6.86 10.14
N GLU A 145 -4.58 6.02 9.13
CA GLU A 145 -4.83 6.34 7.72
C GLU A 145 -6.33 6.46 7.43
N GLY A 146 -6.69 7.26 6.43
CA GLY A 146 -8.08 7.54 6.06
C GLY A 146 -8.86 6.27 5.73
N GLU A 147 -8.25 5.38 4.93
CA GLU A 147 -8.79 4.06 4.60
C GLU A 147 -9.06 3.20 5.84
N HIS A 148 -8.18 3.23 6.84
CA HIS A 148 -8.38 2.47 8.08
C HIS A 148 -9.51 3.04 8.93
N LYS A 149 -9.59 4.38 9.05
CA LYS A 149 -10.69 5.06 9.73
C LYS A 149 -12.05 4.74 9.09
N ILE A 150 -12.11 4.64 7.77
CA ILE A 150 -13.30 4.19 7.03
C ILE A 150 -13.70 2.78 7.49
N PHE A 151 -12.79 1.82 7.41
CA PHE A 151 -13.09 0.43 7.77
C PHE A 151 -13.32 0.19 9.26
N SER A 152 -12.81 1.05 10.15
CA SER A 152 -13.18 1.01 11.58
C SER A 152 -14.65 1.36 11.78
N LYS A 153 -15.18 2.32 11.00
CA LYS A 153 -16.60 2.71 11.06
C LYS A 153 -17.52 1.70 10.37
N ILE A 154 -17.08 1.12 9.25
CA ILE A 154 -17.87 0.10 8.51
C ILE A 154 -18.23 -1.10 9.37
N ARG A 155 -17.38 -1.51 10.32
CA ARG A 155 -17.68 -2.64 11.23
C ARG A 155 -18.95 -2.48 12.05
N ALA A 156 -19.43 -1.25 12.25
CA ALA A 156 -20.63 -0.96 13.00
C ALA A 156 -21.88 -0.77 12.11
N ILE A 157 -21.71 -0.81 10.78
CA ILE A 157 -22.81 -0.65 9.82
C ILE A 157 -23.59 -1.98 9.69
N PRO A 158 -24.92 -1.95 9.57
CA PRO A 158 -25.71 -3.14 9.27
C PRO A 158 -25.35 -3.74 7.90
N ASN A 159 -25.26 -5.07 7.82
CA ASN A 159 -24.94 -5.80 6.59
C ASN A 159 -25.91 -5.53 5.41
N ASN A 160 -27.12 -5.04 5.67
CA ASN A 160 -28.10 -4.77 4.61
C ASN A 160 -27.93 -3.38 3.98
N ASP A 161 -27.11 -2.51 4.57
CA ASP A 161 -26.95 -1.14 4.09
C ASP A 161 -25.93 -1.08 2.95
N VAL A 162 -26.23 -0.26 1.95
CA VAL A 162 -25.37 0.02 0.78
C VAL A 162 -24.34 1.07 1.16
N ILE A 163 -23.08 0.68 1.01
CA ILE A 163 -21.92 1.50 1.32
C ILE A 163 -21.22 1.88 0.03
N ILE A 164 -21.03 3.18 -0.21
CA ILE A 164 -20.17 3.67 -1.29
C ILE A 164 -18.92 4.28 -0.65
N ILE A 165 -17.74 3.89 -1.13
CA ILE A 165 -16.47 4.44 -0.70
C ILE A 165 -15.81 5.11 -1.91
N TYR A 166 -15.63 6.42 -1.84
CA TYR A 166 -14.80 7.16 -2.80
C TYR A 166 -13.32 7.02 -2.43
N GLY A 167 -12.51 6.55 -3.39
CA GLY A 167 -11.07 6.51 -3.24
C GLY A 167 -10.33 5.75 -4.36
N LEU A 168 -9.12 6.23 -4.67
CA LEU A 168 -8.30 5.75 -5.79
C LEU A 168 -7.34 4.62 -5.40
N ASP A 169 -7.09 4.43 -4.10
CA ASP A 169 -6.08 3.53 -3.60
C ASP A 169 -6.51 2.06 -3.71
N ALA A 170 -5.62 1.20 -4.21
CA ALA A 170 -5.91 -0.22 -4.39
C ALA A 170 -6.09 -0.96 -3.05
N ASP A 171 -5.55 -0.39 -1.98
CA ASP A 171 -5.66 -0.91 -0.61
C ASP A 171 -7.13 -0.92 -0.16
N LEU A 172 -7.97 0.02 -0.63
CA LEU A 172 -9.42 -0.03 -0.42
C LEU A 172 -10.08 -1.29 -0.98
N ILE A 173 -9.57 -1.85 -2.08
CA ILE A 173 -10.10 -3.12 -2.62
C ILE A 173 -9.73 -4.26 -1.67
N MET A 174 -8.49 -4.33 -1.22
CA MET A 174 -8.02 -5.35 -0.28
C MET A 174 -8.73 -5.25 1.07
N LEU A 175 -8.89 -4.05 1.61
CA LEU A 175 -9.64 -3.79 2.84
C LEU A 175 -11.11 -4.17 2.69
N SER A 176 -11.74 -3.87 1.54
CA SER A 176 -13.13 -4.28 1.27
C SER A 176 -13.26 -5.80 1.28
N LEU A 177 -12.36 -6.52 0.60
CA LEU A 177 -12.35 -7.98 0.57
C LEU A 177 -12.14 -8.58 1.96
N ILE A 178 -11.19 -8.06 2.75
CA ILE A 178 -10.87 -8.56 4.09
C ILE A 178 -11.93 -8.19 5.14
N SER A 179 -12.70 -7.12 4.93
CA SER A 179 -13.72 -6.67 5.88
C SER A 179 -14.85 -7.67 6.06
N ASN A 180 -15.07 -8.53 5.06
CA ASN A 180 -16.21 -9.45 4.97
C ASN A 180 -17.58 -8.75 5.15
N HIS A 181 -17.65 -7.45 4.86
CA HIS A 181 -18.90 -6.68 4.92
C HIS A 181 -19.52 -6.64 3.51
N PRO A 182 -20.80 -7.05 3.36
CA PRO A 182 -21.51 -7.03 2.08
C PRO A 182 -21.87 -5.62 1.60
N ASN A 183 -22.36 -5.51 0.35
CA ASN A 183 -22.93 -4.29 -0.22
C ASN A 183 -21.96 -3.08 -0.29
N ILE A 184 -20.65 -3.34 -0.41
CA ILE A 184 -19.63 -2.30 -0.61
C ILE A 184 -19.42 -2.04 -2.11
N TYR A 185 -19.41 -0.75 -2.46
CA TYR A 185 -19.08 -0.25 -3.80
C TYR A 185 -17.94 0.77 -3.72
N LEU A 186 -16.89 0.58 -4.50
CA LEU A 186 -15.80 1.55 -4.61
C LEU A 186 -16.04 2.48 -5.80
N MET A 187 -16.16 3.78 -5.52
CA MET A 187 -16.35 4.84 -6.50
C MET A 187 -15.00 5.45 -6.91
N ARG A 188 -14.75 5.51 -8.22
CA ARG A 188 -13.50 6.05 -8.81
C ARG A 188 -13.76 6.85 -10.06
N GLU A 189 -12.92 7.82 -10.38
CA GLU A 189 -12.98 8.51 -11.67
C GLU A 189 -12.67 7.57 -12.84
N THR A 190 -13.32 7.80 -13.98
CA THR A 190 -12.94 7.15 -15.23
C THR A 190 -11.57 7.65 -15.70
N ILE A 191 -10.68 6.72 -16.05
CA ILE A 191 -9.27 7.00 -16.43
C ILE A 191 -9.16 7.88 -17.71
N GLN A 192 -10.26 8.15 -18.42
CA GLN A 192 -10.28 8.89 -19.69
C GLN A 192 -10.51 10.41 -19.60
N VAL A 193 -10.55 11.02 -18.41
CA VAL A 193 -10.81 12.47 -18.29
C VAL A 193 -9.51 13.30 -18.35
N ASN A 194 -8.68 13.09 -19.37
CA ASN A 194 -7.59 14.03 -19.70
C ASN A 194 -7.37 14.28 -21.20
N LEU A 195 -8.20 13.74 -22.11
CA LEU A 195 -7.97 13.97 -23.55
C LEU A 195 -9.18 14.36 -24.40
N ILE A 196 -10.43 14.31 -23.94
CA ILE A 196 -11.57 14.76 -24.78
C ILE A 196 -12.63 15.44 -23.93
N GLN A 197 -12.85 16.74 -24.19
CA GLN A 197 -14.06 17.46 -23.84
C GLN A 197 -15.19 16.94 -24.75
N THR A 198 -15.94 15.94 -24.32
CA THR A 198 -17.28 15.66 -24.86
C THR A 198 -18.27 15.63 -23.70
N GLU A 199 -19.34 16.41 -23.85
CA GLU A 199 -20.25 16.84 -22.79
C GLU A 199 -21.19 15.76 -22.21
N THR A 200 -21.02 14.47 -22.51
CA THR A 200 -21.95 13.42 -22.05
C THR A 200 -21.27 12.06 -21.83
N SER A 201 -20.38 11.95 -20.84
CA SER A 201 -19.88 10.64 -20.38
C SER A 201 -19.76 10.60 -18.85
N ASN A 202 -20.26 9.53 -18.23
CA ASN A 202 -20.26 9.36 -16.78
C ASN A 202 -18.83 9.44 -16.23
N LYS A 203 -18.61 10.36 -15.29
CA LYS A 203 -17.28 10.67 -14.71
C LYS A 203 -16.76 9.58 -13.77
N PHE A 204 -17.62 8.67 -13.33
CA PHE A 204 -17.31 7.70 -12.28
C PHE A 204 -17.64 6.26 -12.68
N VAL A 205 -16.86 5.33 -12.13
CA VAL A 205 -17.06 3.89 -12.16
C VAL A 205 -17.21 3.38 -10.72
N TYR A 206 -18.12 2.43 -10.55
CA TYR A 206 -18.44 1.77 -9.29
C TYR A 206 -18.04 0.31 -9.37
N LEU A 207 -17.06 -0.10 -8.58
CA LEU A 207 -16.64 -1.49 -8.42
C LEU A 207 -17.47 -2.14 -7.31
N ASN A 208 -18.30 -3.13 -7.66
CA ASN A 208 -19.08 -3.92 -6.71
C ASN A 208 -18.22 -5.04 -6.11
N ILE A 209 -18.03 -5.00 -4.78
CA ILE A 209 -17.16 -5.93 -4.06
C ILE A 209 -17.77 -7.33 -3.95
N ASP A 210 -19.09 -7.46 -3.84
CA ASP A 210 -19.78 -8.76 -3.80
C ASP A 210 -19.57 -9.54 -5.10
N LYS A 211 -19.73 -8.86 -6.24
CA LYS A 211 -19.43 -9.44 -7.56
C LYS A 211 -17.96 -9.77 -7.71
N LEU A 212 -17.06 -8.92 -7.22
CA LEU A 212 -15.63 -9.20 -7.24
C LEU A 212 -15.30 -10.46 -6.42
N ARG A 213 -15.86 -10.64 -5.22
CA ARG A 213 -15.69 -11.86 -4.41
C ARG A 213 -16.15 -13.09 -5.16
N TYR A 214 -17.35 -13.05 -5.74
CA TYR A 214 -17.88 -14.13 -6.58
C TYR A 214 -16.92 -14.47 -7.74
N ARG A 215 -16.44 -13.46 -8.47
CA ARG A 215 -15.50 -13.66 -9.59
C ARG A 215 -14.16 -14.23 -9.16
N ILE A 216 -13.63 -13.83 -8.01
CA ILE A 216 -12.39 -14.41 -7.46
C ILE A 216 -12.60 -15.88 -7.10
N LEU A 217 -13.64 -16.23 -6.35
CA LEU A 217 -13.94 -17.63 -5.97
C LEU A 217 -14.09 -18.51 -7.20
N ARG A 218 -14.87 -18.04 -8.18
CA ARG A 218 -15.06 -18.74 -9.45
C ARG A 218 -13.77 -18.87 -10.25
N GLN A 219 -12.92 -17.83 -10.28
CA GLN A 219 -11.63 -17.89 -10.96
C GLN A 219 -10.71 -18.93 -10.31
N LEU A 220 -10.65 -18.97 -8.97
CA LEU A 220 -9.88 -19.97 -8.23
C LEU A 220 -10.36 -21.39 -8.57
N ARG A 221 -11.67 -21.62 -8.63
CA ARG A 221 -12.26 -22.92 -9.03
C ARG A 221 -11.98 -23.25 -10.49
N ASP A 222 -12.41 -22.41 -11.43
CA ASP A 222 -12.50 -22.75 -12.85
C ASP A 222 -11.14 -22.66 -13.57
N LYS A 223 -10.32 -21.64 -13.24
CA LYS A 223 -9.06 -21.33 -13.95
C LYS A 223 -7.82 -21.91 -13.27
N PHE A 224 -7.85 -21.94 -11.93
CA PHE A 224 -6.74 -22.44 -11.13
C PHE A 224 -7.01 -23.83 -10.54
N ASN A 225 -8.20 -24.40 -10.78
CA ASN A 225 -8.58 -25.75 -10.35
C ASN A 225 -8.47 -25.96 -8.83
N TRP A 226 -8.82 -24.93 -8.05
CA TRP A 226 -8.97 -25.08 -6.59
C TRP A 226 -10.23 -25.88 -6.29
N ASP A 227 -10.15 -26.74 -5.28
CA ASP A 227 -11.26 -27.58 -4.80
C ASP A 227 -12.22 -26.72 -3.96
N ILE A 228 -13.10 -25.99 -4.66
CA ILE A 228 -14.10 -25.09 -4.09
C ILE A 228 -15.48 -25.58 -4.53
N GLU A 229 -16.30 -25.96 -3.54
CA GLU A 229 -17.67 -26.40 -3.78
C GLU A 229 -18.53 -25.24 -4.34
N GLU A 230 -19.49 -25.56 -5.21
CA GLU A 230 -20.38 -24.56 -5.82
C GLU A 230 -21.19 -23.77 -4.77
N ILE A 231 -21.55 -24.41 -3.65
CA ILE A 231 -22.23 -23.72 -2.54
C ILE A 231 -21.37 -22.61 -1.93
N VAL A 232 -20.05 -22.82 -1.81
CA VAL A 232 -19.11 -21.82 -1.27
C VAL A 232 -18.96 -20.63 -2.22
N GLU A 233 -19.04 -20.86 -3.53
CA GLU A 233 -19.07 -19.79 -4.53
C GLU A 233 -20.35 -18.94 -4.45
N ASN A 234 -21.50 -19.55 -4.19
CA ASN A 234 -22.77 -18.84 -4.09
C ASN A 234 -22.95 -18.14 -2.73
N GLU A 235 -22.44 -18.73 -1.66
CA GLU A 235 -22.41 -18.16 -0.31
C GLU A 235 -21.10 -17.39 -0.07
N ILE A 236 -20.95 -16.28 -0.80
CA ILE A 236 -19.72 -15.45 -0.84
C ILE A 236 -19.31 -14.83 0.51
N TYR A 237 -20.12 -14.98 1.57
CA TYR A 237 -19.85 -14.55 2.94
C TYR A 237 -19.98 -15.68 3.99
N SER A 238 -20.02 -16.95 3.57
CA SER A 238 -19.84 -18.08 4.49
C SER A 238 -18.44 -18.07 5.11
N ASP A 239 -18.26 -18.74 6.25
CA ASP A 239 -16.94 -18.83 6.91
C ASP A 239 -15.87 -19.38 5.96
N LYS A 240 -16.24 -20.36 5.11
CA LYS A 240 -15.31 -20.97 4.16
C LYS A 240 -14.92 -20.04 3.02
N SER A 241 -15.88 -19.31 2.43
CA SER A 241 -15.57 -18.35 1.38
C SER A 241 -14.77 -17.17 1.92
N CYS A 242 -15.04 -16.72 3.16
CA CYS A 242 -14.24 -15.71 3.84
C CYS A 242 -12.79 -16.17 4.04
N GLU A 243 -12.55 -17.40 4.51
CA GLU A 243 -11.21 -17.96 4.67
C GLU A 243 -10.44 -18.03 3.33
N ILE A 244 -11.11 -18.40 2.25
CA ILE A 244 -10.51 -18.46 0.90
C ILE A 244 -10.17 -17.05 0.39
N ILE A 245 -11.07 -16.07 0.56
CA ILE A 245 -10.81 -14.68 0.16
C ILE A 245 -9.67 -14.08 0.99
N GLU A 246 -9.63 -14.32 2.30
CA GLU A 246 -8.51 -13.86 3.15
C GLU A 246 -7.18 -14.51 2.72
N SER A 247 -7.19 -15.81 2.44
CA SER A 247 -6.04 -16.53 1.91
C SER A 247 -5.54 -15.94 0.59
N TYR A 248 -6.48 -15.64 -0.30
CA TYR A 248 -6.20 -15.00 -1.58
C TYR A 248 -5.52 -13.63 -1.39
N VAL A 249 -6.04 -12.79 -0.48
CA VAL A 249 -5.45 -11.48 -0.18
C VAL A 249 -4.05 -11.60 0.42
N ILE A 250 -3.82 -12.54 1.34
CA ILE A 250 -2.48 -12.79 1.93
C ILE A 250 -1.48 -13.22 0.86
N LEU A 251 -1.89 -14.10 -0.08
CA LEU A 251 -1.04 -14.45 -1.22
C LEU A 251 -0.69 -13.21 -2.05
N CYS A 252 -1.66 -12.32 -2.30
CA CYS A 252 -1.39 -11.08 -3.02
C CYS A 252 -0.36 -10.16 -2.32
N PHE A 253 -0.16 -10.24 -1.00
CA PHE A 253 0.89 -9.48 -0.31
C PHE A 253 2.29 -9.84 -0.83
N LEU A 254 2.52 -11.09 -1.26
CA LEU A 254 3.79 -11.55 -1.82
C LEU A 254 4.11 -10.93 -3.20
N LEU A 255 3.11 -10.37 -3.87
CA LEU A 255 3.26 -9.67 -5.16
C LEU A 255 3.74 -8.22 -4.98
N GLY A 256 3.92 -7.78 -3.73
CA GLY A 256 4.34 -6.44 -3.33
C GLY A 256 3.16 -5.55 -2.92
N ASN A 257 3.38 -4.80 -1.85
CA ASN A 257 2.44 -3.83 -1.27
C ASN A 257 3.22 -2.60 -0.76
N ASP A 258 2.57 -1.70 -0.02
CA ASP A 258 3.21 -0.50 0.50
C ASP A 258 4.30 -0.76 1.55
N PHE A 259 4.23 -1.89 2.25
CA PHE A 259 5.10 -2.24 3.39
C PHE A 259 6.21 -3.23 3.02
N LEU A 260 5.95 -4.12 2.07
CA LEU A 260 6.88 -5.14 1.60
C LEU A 260 7.21 -4.96 0.12
N PRO A 261 8.51 -5.00 -0.25
CA PRO A 261 8.90 -4.94 -1.65
C PRO A 261 8.44 -6.19 -2.39
N HIS A 262 8.09 -6.00 -3.65
CA HIS A 262 7.78 -7.09 -4.58
C HIS A 262 8.98 -8.06 -4.72
N ILE A 263 8.67 -9.35 -4.71
CA ILE A 263 9.62 -10.42 -5.01
C ILE A 263 9.91 -10.44 -6.53
N PRO A 264 11.16 -10.22 -6.98
CA PRO A 264 11.50 -10.08 -8.40
C PRO A 264 10.95 -11.16 -9.33
N SER A 265 10.96 -12.41 -8.90
CA SER A 265 10.49 -13.58 -9.65
C SER A 265 8.96 -13.76 -9.66
N LEU A 266 8.19 -12.88 -8.99
CA LEU A 266 6.73 -12.88 -8.96
C LEU A 266 6.11 -11.64 -9.62
N SER A 267 6.76 -11.08 -10.63
CA SER A 267 6.26 -9.91 -11.34
C SER A 267 4.90 -10.16 -12.01
N LEU A 268 3.92 -9.31 -11.70
CA LEU A 268 2.59 -9.33 -12.34
C LEU A 268 2.64 -9.19 -13.87
N LYS A 269 3.61 -8.42 -14.39
CA LYS A 269 3.79 -8.23 -15.84
C LYS A 269 4.26 -9.52 -16.55
N LYS A 270 4.58 -10.58 -15.79
CA LYS A 270 5.18 -11.84 -16.24
C LYS A 270 4.49 -13.05 -15.63
N ASN A 271 3.16 -12.99 -15.48
CA ASN A 271 2.32 -14.08 -14.94
C ASN A 271 2.67 -14.52 -13.50
N GLY A 272 3.31 -13.66 -12.71
CA GLY A 272 3.68 -13.96 -11.32
C GLY A 272 2.49 -14.28 -10.42
N HIS A 273 1.33 -13.66 -10.66
CA HIS A 273 0.08 -13.97 -9.96
C HIS A 273 -0.38 -15.40 -10.24
N SER A 274 -0.51 -15.79 -11.51
CA SER A 274 -0.91 -17.16 -11.87
C SER A 274 0.04 -18.20 -11.30
N ARG A 275 1.36 -17.93 -11.39
CA ARG A 275 2.40 -18.80 -10.82
C ARG A 275 2.23 -18.98 -9.31
N LEU A 276 1.96 -17.89 -8.60
CA LEU A 276 1.71 -17.94 -7.16
C LEU A 276 0.44 -18.75 -6.83
N LEU A 277 -0.65 -18.55 -7.57
CA LEU A 277 -1.89 -19.28 -7.33
C LEU A 277 -1.80 -20.78 -7.67
N TYR A 278 -1.05 -21.16 -8.71
CA TYR A 278 -0.75 -22.57 -8.97
C TYR A 278 0.12 -23.19 -7.88
N ALA A 279 1.13 -22.46 -7.38
CA ALA A 279 1.92 -22.92 -6.25
C ALA A 279 1.05 -23.12 -5.01
N ALA A 280 0.22 -22.14 -4.65
CA ALA A 280 -0.73 -22.24 -3.54
C ALA A 280 -1.69 -23.43 -3.72
N LYS A 281 -2.28 -23.59 -4.90
CA LYS A 281 -3.14 -24.75 -5.21
C LYS A 281 -2.45 -26.09 -4.94
N ASN A 282 -1.21 -26.26 -5.40
CA ASN A 282 -0.45 -27.50 -5.17
C ASN A 282 -0.20 -27.76 -3.68
N VAL A 283 0.05 -26.71 -2.89
CA VAL A 283 0.18 -26.84 -1.44
C VAL A 283 -1.16 -27.18 -0.79
N TYR A 284 -2.25 -26.56 -1.22
CA TYR A 284 -3.60 -26.89 -0.75
C TYR A 284 -3.95 -28.36 -1.02
N ASP A 285 -3.65 -28.89 -2.20
CA ASP A 285 -3.91 -30.31 -2.51
C ASP A 285 -3.17 -31.27 -1.60
N LYS A 286 -1.96 -30.88 -1.17
CA LYS A 286 -1.11 -31.67 -0.27
C LYS A 286 -1.56 -31.57 1.18
N LEU A 287 -1.81 -30.35 1.68
CA LEU A 287 -2.07 -30.07 3.09
C LEU A 287 -3.56 -30.06 3.45
N LYS A 288 -4.44 -29.97 2.46
CA LYS A 288 -5.91 -29.84 2.60
C LYS A 288 -6.34 -28.72 3.57
N CYS A 289 -5.54 -27.66 3.63
CA CYS A 289 -5.83 -26.45 4.39
C CYS A 289 -5.32 -25.22 3.64
N ASN A 290 -5.88 -24.06 3.97
CA ASN A 290 -5.53 -22.78 3.38
C ASN A 290 -4.32 -22.14 4.10
N ILE A 291 -3.68 -21.14 3.45
CA ILE A 291 -2.64 -20.32 4.10
C ILE A 291 -3.21 -19.55 5.29
N MET A 292 -4.47 -19.15 5.22
CA MET A 292 -5.23 -18.67 6.37
C MET A 292 -6.01 -19.85 6.95
N ASN A 293 -5.81 -20.15 8.24
CA ASN A 293 -6.59 -21.16 8.94
C ASN A 293 -6.90 -20.66 10.35
N ASN A 294 -8.18 -20.56 10.71
CA ASN A 294 -8.63 -20.07 12.02
C ASN A 294 -8.00 -18.72 12.43
N ASN A 295 -7.92 -17.76 11.50
CA ASN A 295 -7.26 -16.45 11.68
C ASN A 295 -5.76 -16.52 12.04
N VAL A 296 -5.09 -17.66 11.81
CA VAL A 296 -3.63 -17.82 11.95
C VAL A 296 -2.98 -18.18 10.61
N ILE A 297 -1.89 -17.49 10.27
CA ILE A 297 -1.11 -17.78 9.05
C ILE A 297 -0.43 -19.13 9.22
N ASN A 298 -0.67 -20.04 8.28
CA ASN A 298 -0.01 -21.33 8.21
C ASN A 298 1.39 -21.17 7.57
N TYR A 299 2.43 -21.13 8.41
CA TYR A 299 3.81 -20.99 7.94
C TYR A 299 4.35 -22.26 7.26
N GLU A 300 3.82 -23.45 7.55
CA GLU A 300 4.15 -24.66 6.80
C GLU A 300 3.70 -24.55 5.34
N TYR A 301 2.48 -24.02 5.15
CA TYR A 301 1.95 -23.72 3.82
C TYR A 301 2.87 -22.72 3.09
N LEU A 302 3.30 -21.66 3.78
CA LEU A 302 4.19 -20.64 3.20
C LEU A 302 5.58 -21.20 2.83
N ILE A 303 6.15 -22.10 3.64
CA ILE A 303 7.40 -22.81 3.30
C ILE A 303 7.25 -23.58 2.00
N ASP A 304 6.18 -24.35 1.87
CA ASP A 304 5.96 -25.19 0.68
C ASP A 304 5.72 -24.33 -0.58
N ILE A 305 5.03 -23.19 -0.46
CA ILE A 305 4.94 -22.20 -1.56
C ILE A 305 6.34 -21.74 -1.95
N PHE A 306 7.16 -21.26 -1.00
CA PHE A 306 8.48 -20.75 -1.32
C PHE A 306 9.39 -21.82 -1.93
N LYS A 307 9.31 -23.08 -1.47
CA LYS A 307 10.04 -24.18 -2.09
C LYS A 307 9.63 -24.37 -3.55
N ILE A 308 8.34 -24.47 -3.85
CA ILE A 308 7.83 -24.60 -5.22
C ILE A 308 8.32 -23.43 -6.08
N LEU A 309 8.21 -22.20 -5.57
CA LEU A 309 8.61 -21.00 -6.29
C LEU A 309 10.12 -20.77 -6.34
N SER A 310 10.94 -21.53 -5.61
CA SER A 310 12.40 -21.40 -5.66
C SER A 310 13.04 -22.22 -6.78
N VAL A 311 12.34 -23.24 -7.29
CA VAL A 311 12.89 -24.23 -8.24
C VAL A 311 13.42 -23.59 -9.53
N ASP A 312 12.64 -22.68 -10.11
CA ASP A 312 12.92 -21.97 -11.37
C ASP A 312 13.29 -20.49 -11.14
N GLU A 313 13.55 -20.08 -9.89
CA GLU A 313 13.87 -18.68 -9.55
C GLU A 313 15.10 -18.18 -10.32
N ASN A 314 16.14 -19.01 -10.44
CA ASN A 314 17.36 -18.67 -11.16
C ASN A 314 17.09 -18.30 -12.63
N ASP A 315 16.34 -19.15 -13.34
CA ASP A 315 16.05 -18.98 -14.76
C ASP A 315 15.19 -17.74 -15.00
N ILE A 316 14.19 -17.50 -14.12
CA ILE A 316 13.34 -16.31 -14.16
C ILE A 316 14.19 -15.05 -13.99
N ILE A 317 15.07 -15.01 -12.99
CA ILE A 317 15.92 -13.84 -12.72
C ILE A 317 16.83 -13.54 -13.91
N ILE A 318 17.47 -14.56 -14.50
CA ILE A 318 18.34 -14.38 -15.66
C ILE A 318 17.54 -13.80 -16.84
N LYS A 319 16.35 -14.36 -17.12
CA LYS A 319 15.47 -13.87 -18.18
C LYS A 319 14.99 -12.44 -17.95
N LEU A 320 14.62 -12.09 -16.72
CA LEU A 320 14.21 -10.72 -16.36
C LEU A 320 15.34 -9.71 -16.62
N ASN A 321 16.58 -10.09 -16.30
CA ASN A 321 17.75 -9.25 -16.53
C ASN A 321 18.04 -9.06 -18.02
N GLU A 322 17.96 -10.14 -18.81
CA GLU A 322 18.09 -10.08 -20.27
C GLU A 322 17.06 -9.12 -20.89
N GLU A 323 15.79 -9.27 -20.52
CA GLU A 323 14.70 -8.42 -21.01
C GLU A 323 14.88 -6.96 -20.58
N TYR A 324 15.27 -6.72 -19.33
CA TYR A 324 15.52 -5.38 -18.82
C TYR A 324 16.67 -4.69 -19.56
N ILE A 325 17.74 -5.42 -19.91
CA ILE A 325 18.86 -4.90 -20.71
C ILE A 325 18.37 -4.49 -22.11
N LYS A 326 17.54 -5.32 -22.75
CA LYS A 326 17.01 -5.06 -24.11
C LYS A 326 15.97 -3.94 -24.16
N LYS A 327 15.24 -3.68 -23.07
CA LYS A 327 14.11 -2.72 -23.05
C LYS A 327 14.57 -1.26 -23.16
N GLY A 328 14.26 -0.57 -24.26
CA GLY A 328 14.53 0.86 -24.43
C GLY A 328 13.55 1.77 -23.68
N ALA A 329 13.93 3.03 -23.45
CA ALA A 329 13.00 4.09 -23.04
C ALA A 329 12.32 4.70 -24.28
N TYR A 330 11.00 4.82 -24.25
CA TYR A 330 10.17 5.36 -25.33
C TYR A 330 9.64 6.76 -25.04
N ASN A 331 9.59 7.17 -23.76
CA ASN A 331 9.13 8.50 -23.35
C ASN A 331 9.93 9.02 -22.16
N GLU A 332 9.74 10.30 -21.83
CA GLU A 332 10.51 10.97 -20.78
C GLU A 332 10.22 10.44 -19.38
N ASN A 333 8.99 9.96 -19.16
CA ASN A 333 8.53 9.47 -17.87
C ASN A 333 9.18 8.14 -17.47
N GLN A 334 9.86 7.44 -18.39
CA GLN A 334 10.57 6.19 -18.15
C GLN A 334 11.99 6.39 -17.59
N TYR A 335 12.09 7.11 -16.47
CA TYR A 335 13.35 7.48 -15.81
C TYR A 335 14.28 6.27 -15.58
N ALA A 336 13.76 5.15 -15.08
CA ALA A 336 14.58 3.99 -14.73
C ALA A 336 15.22 3.33 -15.96
N LEU A 337 14.55 3.38 -17.12
CA LEU A 337 15.08 2.83 -18.37
C LEU A 337 16.13 3.74 -19.01
N LYS A 338 16.11 5.04 -18.71
CA LYS A 338 17.18 5.98 -19.08
C LYS A 338 18.40 5.83 -18.16
N ASN A 339 18.16 5.47 -16.91
CA ASN A 339 19.18 5.37 -15.85
C ASN A 339 19.34 3.91 -15.38
N LYS A 340 19.53 2.96 -16.30
CA LYS A 340 19.50 1.53 -15.96
C LYS A 340 20.58 1.15 -14.96
N SER A 341 20.19 0.34 -13.98
CA SER A 341 21.13 -0.23 -13.02
C SER A 341 22.12 -1.16 -13.73
N PRO A 342 23.44 -1.02 -13.48
CA PRO A 342 24.46 -1.89 -14.06
C PRO A 342 24.36 -3.33 -13.52
N LEU A 343 23.67 -3.53 -12.39
CA LEU A 343 23.47 -4.85 -11.79
C LEU A 343 22.88 -5.84 -12.78
N ALA A 344 21.96 -5.40 -13.63
CA ALA A 344 21.30 -6.31 -14.57
C ALA A 344 22.28 -6.93 -15.58
N LYS A 345 23.18 -6.10 -16.12
CA LYS A 345 24.25 -6.56 -17.01
C LYS A 345 25.21 -7.51 -16.28
N ASN A 346 25.57 -7.17 -15.05
CA ASN A 346 26.47 -8.00 -14.24
C ASN A 346 25.88 -9.39 -13.94
N ILE A 347 24.59 -9.44 -13.59
CA ILE A 347 23.87 -10.70 -13.37
C ILE A 347 23.81 -11.51 -14.66
N TYR A 348 23.43 -10.88 -15.78
CA TYR A 348 23.34 -11.56 -17.07
C TYR A 348 24.69 -12.12 -17.55
N SER A 349 25.80 -11.42 -17.28
CA SER A 349 27.15 -11.88 -17.62
C SER A 349 27.73 -12.93 -16.65
N SER A 350 27.11 -13.15 -15.49
CA SER A 350 27.57 -14.12 -14.49
C SER A 350 26.40 -14.81 -13.81
N PRO A 351 25.58 -15.56 -14.58
CA PRO A 351 24.33 -16.15 -14.10
C PRO A 351 24.55 -17.06 -12.88
N GLN A 352 25.63 -17.84 -12.84
CA GLN A 352 25.98 -18.71 -11.71
C GLN A 352 26.19 -17.97 -10.38
N ASN A 353 26.50 -16.66 -10.43
CA ASN A 353 26.81 -15.84 -9.25
C ASN A 353 25.75 -14.76 -9.00
N TRP A 354 24.58 -14.83 -9.65
CA TRP A 354 23.58 -13.77 -9.60
C TRP A 354 23.14 -13.42 -8.17
N ARG A 355 22.96 -14.42 -7.30
CA ARG A 355 22.54 -14.22 -5.89
C ARG A 355 23.57 -13.41 -5.12
N ALA A 356 24.86 -13.70 -5.30
CA ALA A 356 25.93 -12.95 -4.66
C ALA A 356 25.98 -11.50 -5.16
N LEU A 357 25.77 -11.28 -6.46
CA LEU A 357 25.69 -9.93 -7.05
C LEU A 357 24.46 -9.16 -6.55
N TYR A 358 23.32 -9.85 -6.42
CA TYR A 358 22.06 -9.32 -5.92
C TYR A 358 22.21 -8.76 -4.50
N TYR A 359 22.69 -9.57 -3.55
CA TYR A 359 22.89 -9.11 -2.18
C TYR A 359 24.00 -8.05 -2.06
N LYS A 360 25.11 -8.20 -2.81
CA LYS A 360 26.19 -7.20 -2.80
C LYS A 360 25.72 -5.83 -3.25
N HIS A 361 24.88 -5.78 -4.29
CA HIS A 361 24.45 -4.51 -4.86
C HIS A 361 23.26 -3.89 -4.13
N LEU A 362 22.23 -4.68 -3.85
CA LEU A 362 20.95 -4.18 -3.34
C LEU A 362 20.87 -4.13 -1.82
N PHE A 363 21.56 -5.04 -1.12
CA PHE A 363 21.61 -5.10 0.35
C PHE A 363 22.92 -4.55 0.92
N LYS A 364 23.88 -4.18 0.05
CA LYS A 364 25.24 -3.79 0.43
C LYS A 364 25.93 -4.83 1.32
N SER A 365 25.57 -6.11 1.16
CA SER A 365 26.06 -7.22 1.96
C SER A 365 26.80 -8.26 1.13
N SER A 366 27.83 -8.88 1.72
CA SER A 366 28.45 -10.07 1.14
C SER A 366 27.57 -11.29 1.37
N ILE A 367 27.44 -12.20 0.40
CA ILE A 367 26.71 -13.47 0.63
C ILE A 367 27.36 -14.37 1.69
N LYS A 368 28.61 -14.10 2.06
CA LYS A 368 29.30 -14.74 3.18
C LYS A 368 28.92 -14.13 4.53
N ASP A 369 28.45 -12.89 4.54
CA ASP A 369 27.91 -12.22 5.72
C ASP A 369 26.39 -12.46 5.74
N THR A 370 26.01 -13.57 6.35
CA THR A 370 24.63 -14.04 6.36
C THR A 370 23.74 -13.20 7.29
N SER A 371 24.28 -12.31 8.13
CA SER A 371 23.52 -11.54 9.11
C SER A 371 22.40 -10.72 8.46
N ILE A 372 22.73 -9.96 7.42
CA ILE A 372 21.78 -9.14 6.66
C ILE A 372 20.77 -10.02 5.91
N ILE A 373 21.19 -11.18 5.40
CA ILE A 373 20.27 -12.10 4.70
C ILE A 373 19.25 -12.66 5.69
N ILE A 374 19.72 -13.19 6.83
CA ILE A 374 18.91 -13.72 7.93
C ILE A 374 17.93 -12.65 8.43
N ASP A 375 18.41 -11.44 8.71
CA ASP A 375 17.59 -10.33 9.17
C ASP A 375 16.54 -9.92 8.12
N SER A 376 16.94 -9.80 6.85
CA SER A 376 16.02 -9.48 5.77
C SER A 376 14.94 -10.55 5.56
N CYS A 377 15.26 -11.83 5.72
CA CYS A 377 14.28 -12.92 5.68
C CYS A 377 13.33 -12.85 6.88
N LYS A 378 13.86 -12.70 8.09
CA LYS A 378 13.08 -12.57 9.33
C LYS A 378 12.09 -11.42 9.23
N LEU A 379 12.57 -10.23 8.87
CA LEU A 379 11.74 -9.04 8.74
C LEU A 379 10.73 -9.18 7.61
N PHE A 380 11.09 -9.77 6.47
CA PHE A 380 10.13 -9.98 5.38
C PHE A 380 8.98 -10.90 5.80
N ILE A 381 9.27 -12.02 6.46
CA ILE A 381 8.25 -12.97 6.95
C ILE A 381 7.38 -12.34 8.04
N ASN A 382 7.99 -11.65 9.01
CA ASN A 382 7.26 -10.86 10.01
C ASN A 382 6.36 -9.81 9.36
N GLY A 383 6.82 -9.19 8.28
CA GLY A 383 6.06 -8.21 7.52
C GLY A 383 4.80 -8.78 6.87
N ILE A 384 4.78 -10.06 6.50
CA ILE A 384 3.56 -10.71 5.97
C ILE A 384 2.50 -10.75 7.06
N LYS A 385 2.87 -11.18 8.27
CA LYS A 385 2.00 -11.17 9.45
C LYS A 385 1.59 -9.74 9.82
N TRP A 386 2.53 -8.81 9.87
CA TRP A 386 2.27 -7.41 10.18
C TRP A 386 1.28 -6.79 9.20
N THR A 387 1.43 -7.07 7.91
CA THR A 387 0.50 -6.59 6.86
C THR A 387 -0.89 -7.17 7.09
N TYR A 388 -1.03 -8.47 7.37
CA TYR A 388 -2.33 -9.06 7.70
C TYR A 388 -2.98 -8.38 8.92
N LEU A 389 -2.22 -8.18 10.00
CA LEU A 389 -2.71 -7.50 11.22
C LEU A 389 -3.11 -6.04 10.93
N TYR A 390 -2.34 -5.33 10.10
CA TYR A 390 -2.67 -3.99 9.62
C TYR A 390 -4.03 -3.98 8.92
N TYR A 391 -4.24 -4.80 7.89
CA TYR A 391 -5.50 -4.87 7.14
C TYR A 391 -6.70 -5.32 8.00
N LYS A 392 -6.50 -6.27 8.94
CA LYS A 392 -7.54 -6.69 9.90
C LYS A 392 -7.75 -5.71 11.04
N GLN A 393 -6.98 -4.62 11.13
CA GLN A 393 -6.99 -3.66 12.26
C GLN A 393 -6.85 -4.38 13.61
N LEU A 394 -5.98 -5.37 13.65
CA LEU A 394 -5.62 -6.09 14.87
C LEU A 394 -4.39 -5.42 15.50
N PRO A 395 -4.15 -5.65 16.80
CA PRO A 395 -2.94 -5.15 17.47
C PRO A 395 -1.68 -5.55 16.70
N LYS A 396 -0.80 -4.56 16.48
CA LYS A 396 0.45 -4.70 15.72
C LYS A 396 1.46 -3.67 16.25
N ASP A 397 2.73 -3.89 15.95
CA ASP A 397 3.78 -2.95 16.29
C ASP A 397 3.80 -1.78 15.28
N ASP A 398 3.29 -0.61 15.66
CA ASP A 398 3.29 0.57 14.81
C ASP A 398 4.69 1.16 14.54
N ARG A 399 5.73 0.66 15.23
CA ARG A 399 7.14 1.01 14.99
C ARG A 399 7.88 0.00 14.12
N TRP A 400 7.24 -1.12 13.74
CA TRP A 400 7.84 -2.06 12.81
C TRP A 400 7.92 -1.47 11.39
N TYR A 401 9.01 -1.75 10.68
CA TYR A 401 9.14 -1.51 9.24
C TYR A 401 10.16 -2.44 8.60
N TYR A 402 10.10 -2.56 7.28
CA TYR A 402 11.08 -3.29 6.48
C TYR A 402 12.15 -2.32 5.92
N PRO A 403 13.43 -2.39 6.35
CA PRO A 403 14.44 -1.37 6.03
C PRO A 403 15.12 -1.55 4.67
N TYR A 404 14.81 -2.62 3.93
CA TYR A 404 15.46 -2.92 2.66
C TYR A 404 14.57 -2.51 1.47
N GLY A 405 15.18 -2.01 0.40
CA GLY A 405 14.45 -1.63 -0.82
C GLY A 405 13.95 -2.81 -1.66
N TYR A 406 14.49 -4.00 -1.43
CA TYR A 406 14.24 -5.22 -2.21
C TYR A 406 13.97 -6.40 -1.29
N SER A 407 13.23 -7.41 -1.76
CA SER A 407 12.99 -8.63 -1.00
C SER A 407 14.24 -9.52 -0.98
N PRO A 408 14.36 -10.44 0.00
CA PRO A 408 15.29 -11.55 -0.09
C PRO A 408 14.91 -12.46 -1.26
N THR A 409 15.81 -13.37 -1.65
CA THR A 409 15.47 -14.40 -2.64
C THR A 409 14.46 -15.40 -2.08
N ILE A 410 13.62 -15.99 -2.94
CA ILE A 410 12.63 -16.98 -2.50
C ILE A 410 13.32 -18.19 -1.86
N LEU A 411 14.44 -18.65 -2.43
CA LEU A 411 15.20 -19.75 -1.85
C LEU A 411 15.67 -19.43 -0.41
N ASP A 412 16.14 -18.19 -0.16
CA ASP A 412 16.56 -17.78 1.17
C ASP A 412 15.37 -17.67 2.15
N LEU A 413 14.22 -17.17 1.69
CA LEU A 413 12.98 -17.18 2.47
C LEU A 413 12.56 -18.60 2.85
N ALA A 414 12.61 -19.54 1.89
CA ALA A 414 12.28 -20.95 2.12
C ALA A 414 13.21 -21.58 3.17
N ASN A 415 14.52 -21.40 3.01
CA ASN A 415 15.54 -21.96 3.90
C ASN A 415 15.45 -21.36 5.31
N TYR A 416 15.32 -20.03 5.41
CA TYR A 416 15.20 -19.35 6.69
C TYR A 416 13.94 -19.80 7.44
N LEU A 417 12.78 -19.79 6.77
CA LEU A 417 11.51 -20.15 7.41
C LEU A 417 11.49 -21.63 7.81
N GLN A 418 12.04 -22.52 6.97
CA GLN A 418 12.17 -23.94 7.29
C GLN A 418 13.04 -24.19 8.53
N GLY A 419 14.15 -23.46 8.66
CA GLY A 419 15.06 -23.59 9.80
C GLY A 419 14.55 -22.97 11.09
N ASN A 420 13.65 -21.98 11.00
CA ASN A 420 13.17 -21.18 12.13
C ASN A 420 11.65 -21.28 12.33
N ILE A 421 11.01 -22.33 11.81
CA ILE A 421 9.55 -22.49 11.85
C ILE A 421 8.97 -22.36 13.26
N ASN A 422 9.69 -22.83 14.28
CA ASN A 422 9.26 -22.76 15.68
C ASN A 422 9.11 -21.31 16.19
N GLU A 423 9.86 -20.35 15.62
CA GLU A 423 9.69 -18.92 15.94
C GLU A 423 8.33 -18.37 15.46
N PHE A 424 7.68 -19.05 14.50
CA PHE A 424 6.46 -18.60 13.84
C PHE A 424 5.23 -19.47 14.16
N SER A 425 5.44 -20.76 14.41
CA SER A 425 4.38 -21.76 14.66
C SER A 425 3.97 -21.87 16.14
N GLY A 426 4.66 -21.18 17.04
CA GLY A 426 4.25 -21.11 18.44
C GLY A 426 2.96 -20.30 18.59
N SER A 427 2.02 -20.80 19.40
CA SER A 427 0.96 -20.02 20.05
C SER A 427 1.54 -19.05 21.09
N GLY A 428 2.65 -18.38 20.75
CA GLY A 428 3.17 -17.21 21.44
C GLY A 428 2.22 -16.05 21.17
N GLY A 429 1.03 -16.14 21.75
CA GLY A 429 0.16 -14.99 21.90
C GLY A 429 0.91 -13.96 22.69
N ILE A 430 0.99 -12.73 22.19
CA ILE A 430 1.12 -11.51 23.02
C ILE A 430 2.13 -11.66 24.17
N GLU A 431 3.28 -12.31 23.93
CA GLU A 431 4.30 -12.54 24.96
C GLU A 431 5.42 -11.53 24.78
N ASN A 432 5.02 -10.28 25.02
CA ASN A 432 5.58 -9.45 26.08
C ASN A 432 4.81 -8.14 25.99
N ARG A 433 3.94 -7.87 26.97
CA ARG A 433 3.44 -6.51 27.22
C ARG A 433 4.61 -5.67 27.76
N GLN A 434 5.64 -5.47 26.94
CA GLN A 434 6.37 -4.22 27.03
C GLN A 434 5.31 -3.14 26.88
N LYS A 435 5.38 -2.13 27.76
CA LYS A 435 4.47 -0.98 27.71
C LYS A 435 4.46 -0.50 26.26
N GLU A 436 3.30 -0.58 25.60
CA GLU A 436 3.19 -0.16 24.21
C GLU A 436 3.81 1.23 24.10
N PRO A 437 4.75 1.44 23.16
CA PRO A 437 5.37 2.74 23.03
C PRO A 437 4.29 3.77 22.75
N PRO A 438 4.48 5.03 23.19
CA PRO A 438 3.51 6.08 22.93
C PRO A 438 3.23 6.19 21.41
N PRO A 439 2.00 6.56 21.02
CA PRO A 439 1.67 6.79 19.62
C PRO A 439 2.66 7.77 18.99
N ILE A 440 3.08 7.50 17.76
CA ILE A 440 3.96 8.38 17.02
C ILE A 440 3.25 9.72 16.83
N SER A 441 3.93 10.83 17.11
CA SER A 441 3.35 12.17 16.95
C SER A 441 3.41 12.65 15.50
N SER A 442 2.56 13.62 15.15
CA SER A 442 2.64 14.26 13.81
C SER A 442 3.97 14.97 13.59
N ASP A 443 4.60 15.50 14.64
CA ASP A 443 5.92 16.12 14.56
C ASP A 443 7.00 15.11 14.16
N VAL A 444 6.99 13.92 14.79
CA VAL A 444 7.90 12.81 14.43
C VAL A 444 7.65 12.40 12.99
N GLN A 445 6.38 12.21 12.60
CA GLN A 445 6.03 11.83 11.23
C GLN A 445 6.59 12.83 10.21
N LEU A 446 6.42 14.13 10.43
CA LEU A 446 6.91 15.17 9.51
C LEU A 446 8.44 15.10 9.35
N LEU A 447 9.18 14.93 10.46
CA LEU A 447 10.63 14.77 10.41
C LEU A 447 11.07 13.46 9.75
N VAL A 448 10.25 12.41 9.80
CA VAL A 448 10.51 11.14 9.11
C VAL A 448 10.30 11.27 7.61
N ILE A 449 9.16 11.83 7.18
CA ILE A 449 8.73 11.74 5.78
C ILE A 449 9.24 12.86 4.88
N LEU A 450 9.52 14.04 5.42
CA LEU A 450 9.81 15.22 4.60
C LEU A 450 11.28 15.32 4.19
N PRO A 451 11.55 15.61 2.90
CA PRO A 451 12.89 15.92 2.43
C PRO A 451 13.30 17.36 2.82
N PRO A 452 14.60 17.68 2.82
CA PRO A 452 15.08 19.03 3.16
C PRO A 452 14.55 20.13 2.22
N GLN A 453 14.16 19.78 0.99
CA GLN A 453 13.55 20.73 0.05
C GLN A 453 12.15 21.19 0.48
N SER A 454 11.47 20.42 1.35
CA SER A 454 10.19 20.76 1.96
C SER A 454 10.36 21.45 3.33
N PHE A 455 11.51 22.07 3.59
CA PHE A 455 11.79 22.72 4.86
C PHE A 455 10.80 23.83 5.22
N SER A 456 10.28 24.56 4.23
CA SER A 456 9.40 25.71 4.43
C SER A 456 8.02 25.35 5.00
N ILE A 457 7.53 24.12 4.76
CA ILE A 457 6.22 23.65 5.22
C ILE A 457 6.27 23.05 6.64
N LEU A 458 7.46 22.89 7.21
CA LEU A 458 7.61 22.42 8.59
C LEU A 458 7.24 23.53 9.59
N PRO A 459 6.54 23.17 10.69
CA PRO A 459 6.39 24.05 11.85
C PRO A 459 7.74 24.61 12.31
N GLU A 460 7.76 25.87 12.77
CA GLU A 460 9.01 26.58 13.12
C GLU A 460 9.88 25.81 14.12
N LYS A 461 9.26 25.17 15.12
CA LYS A 461 9.96 24.33 16.10
C LYS A 461 10.72 23.16 15.45
N LEU A 462 10.15 22.53 14.42
CA LEU A 462 10.75 21.37 13.75
C LEU A 462 11.81 21.78 12.73
N ARG A 463 11.69 22.97 12.14
CA ARG A 463 12.75 23.56 11.30
C ARG A 463 14.08 23.65 12.04
N ARG A 464 14.06 24.01 13.32
CA ARG A 464 15.27 24.02 14.17
C ARG A 464 15.84 22.62 14.37
N VAL A 465 14.99 21.62 14.63
CA VAL A 465 15.39 20.21 14.84
C VAL A 465 16.06 19.63 13.60
N MET A 466 15.53 19.92 12.41
CA MET A 466 16.08 19.40 11.14
C MET A 466 17.43 20.04 10.76
N SER A 467 17.63 21.33 11.05
CA SER A 467 18.75 22.11 10.50
C SER A 467 19.91 22.35 11.48
N ASP A 468 19.64 22.44 12.78
CA ASP A 468 20.66 22.76 13.78
C ASP A 468 21.53 21.50 14.09
N PRO A 469 22.85 21.56 13.84
CA PRO A 469 23.76 20.42 14.08
C PRO A 469 23.71 19.88 15.51
N LYS A 470 23.28 20.67 16.50
CA LYS A 470 23.20 20.22 17.90
C LYS A 470 22.25 19.04 18.11
N TYR A 471 21.24 18.89 17.25
CA TYR A 471 20.29 17.77 17.32
C TYR A 471 20.82 16.50 16.63
N GLY A 472 21.91 16.59 15.85
CA GLY A 472 22.55 15.43 15.25
C GLY A 472 21.79 14.74 14.10
N LEU A 473 20.68 15.33 13.62
CA LEU A 473 19.83 14.71 12.59
C LEU A 473 20.24 15.02 11.14
N ALA A 474 21.24 15.88 10.91
CA ALA A 474 21.63 16.32 9.57
C ALA A 474 21.91 15.17 8.58
N HIS A 475 22.45 14.06 9.08
CA HIS A 475 22.74 12.87 8.28
C HIS A 475 21.51 12.17 7.71
N LEU A 476 20.31 12.40 8.27
CA LEU A 476 19.03 11.84 7.79
C LEU A 476 18.43 12.60 6.60
N TYR A 477 18.95 13.80 6.30
CA TYR A 477 18.41 14.74 5.31
C TYR A 477 19.43 15.07 4.21
N PRO A 478 19.84 14.09 3.40
CA PRO A 478 20.81 14.34 2.33
C PRO A 478 20.22 15.25 1.24
N ASN A 479 21.00 16.25 0.82
CA ASN A 479 20.65 17.09 -0.34
C ASN A 479 20.81 16.32 -1.67
N GLU A 480 21.71 15.35 -1.71
CA GLU A 480 21.99 14.50 -2.86
C GLU A 480 21.91 13.02 -2.46
N TYR A 481 21.23 12.22 -3.27
CA TYR A 481 21.09 10.80 -3.07
C TYR A 481 21.00 10.08 -4.41
N THR A 482 21.44 8.82 -4.41
CA THR A 482 21.32 7.96 -5.59
C THR A 482 19.95 7.28 -5.64
N ILE A 483 19.52 6.90 -6.83
CA ILE A 483 18.26 6.19 -7.03
C ILE A 483 18.57 4.82 -7.62
N GLU A 484 18.11 3.78 -6.94
CA GLU A 484 18.16 2.42 -7.44
C GLU A 484 17.01 2.17 -8.43
N THR A 485 17.36 1.69 -9.61
CA THR A 485 16.48 1.53 -10.78
C THR A 485 16.37 0.07 -11.25
N TYR A 486 17.05 -0.86 -10.57
CA TYR A 486 17.09 -2.28 -10.92
C TYR A 486 15.68 -2.88 -11.09
N LEU A 487 15.41 -3.38 -12.29
CA LEU A 487 14.13 -3.94 -12.76
C LEU A 487 12.93 -2.98 -12.67
N LYS A 488 13.16 -1.66 -12.69
CA LYS A 488 12.10 -0.63 -12.68
C LYS A 488 11.94 0.02 -14.04
N THR A 489 10.77 0.59 -14.32
CA THR A 489 10.48 1.31 -15.59
C THR A 489 10.30 2.81 -15.34
N TYR A 490 9.53 3.18 -14.32
CA TYR A 490 9.18 4.57 -14.03
C TYR A 490 9.83 5.06 -12.72
N LEU A 491 9.95 6.38 -12.54
CA LEU A 491 10.58 6.98 -11.36
C LEU A 491 9.89 6.58 -10.05
N TRP A 492 8.55 6.62 -10.01
CA TRP A 492 7.76 6.21 -8.84
C TRP A 492 7.94 4.72 -8.45
N GLU A 493 8.47 3.88 -9.35
CA GLU A 493 8.81 2.48 -9.04
C GLU A 493 10.21 2.33 -8.41
N CYS A 494 11.08 3.35 -8.54
CA CYS A 494 12.47 3.35 -8.09
C CYS A 494 12.60 3.50 -6.58
N ILE A 495 13.81 3.33 -6.04
CA ILE A 495 14.07 3.42 -4.60
C ILE A 495 15.20 4.44 -4.36
N PRO A 496 14.93 5.56 -3.67
CA PRO A 496 16.00 6.48 -3.27
C PRO A 496 16.84 5.81 -2.17
N ASN A 497 18.16 5.85 -2.31
CA ASN A 497 19.09 5.32 -1.31
C ASN A 497 19.22 6.35 -0.19
N LEU A 498 18.36 6.20 0.82
CA LEU A 498 18.28 7.10 1.97
C LEU A 498 18.86 6.45 3.23
N PRO A 499 19.36 7.25 4.19
CA PRO A 499 19.74 6.77 5.52
C PRO A 499 18.57 6.10 6.25
N ALA A 500 18.86 5.05 7.01
CA ALA A 500 17.88 4.40 7.89
C ALA A 500 17.32 5.39 8.91
N ILE A 501 16.05 5.22 9.28
CA ILE A 501 15.40 6.09 10.26
C ILE A 501 15.71 5.57 11.66
N ASP A 502 16.13 6.48 12.54
CA ASP A 502 16.16 6.27 13.99
C ASP A 502 15.05 7.10 14.62
N ILE A 503 13.90 6.46 14.88
CA ILE A 503 12.72 7.14 15.42
C ILE A 503 12.96 7.59 16.86
N ASP A 504 13.71 6.82 17.65
CA ASP A 504 13.99 7.11 19.05
C ASP A 504 14.89 8.35 19.17
N LEU A 505 15.87 8.49 18.26
CA LEU A 505 16.68 9.70 18.16
C LEU A 505 15.84 10.93 17.79
N ILE A 506 14.92 10.80 16.83
CA ILE A 506 14.02 11.90 16.42
C ILE A 506 13.12 12.32 17.59
N GLU A 507 12.51 11.37 18.29
CA GLU A 507 11.67 11.62 19.47
C GLU A 507 12.43 12.31 20.60
N LYS A 508 13.68 11.87 20.85
CA LYS A 508 14.57 12.50 21.82
C LYS A 508 14.88 13.95 21.46
N CYS A 509 15.12 14.24 20.17
CA CYS A 509 15.38 15.60 19.70
C CYS A 509 14.14 16.50 19.88
N ILE A 510 12.95 16.00 19.52
CA ILE A 510 11.70 16.74 19.71
C ILE A 510 11.43 17.01 21.19
N SER A 511 11.70 16.04 22.07
CA SER A 511 11.50 16.19 23.52
C SER A 511 12.46 17.20 24.18
N SER A 512 13.50 17.63 23.46
CA SER A 512 14.48 18.63 23.90
C SER A 512 14.20 20.05 23.39
N LEU A 513 13.14 20.24 22.60
CA LEU A 513 12.59 21.55 22.23
C LEU A 513 11.84 22.17 23.41
#